data_AF-A0A9X2NMC0-F1
#
_entry.id   AF-A0A9X2NMC0-F1
#
_cell.length_a   1.000
_cell.length_b   1.000
_cell.length_c   1.000
_cell.angle_alpha   90.00
_cell.angle_beta   90.00
_cell.angle_gamma   90.00
#
_symmetry.space_group_name_H-M   'P 1'
#
loop_
_entity.id
_entity.type
_entity.pdbx_description
1 polymer ?
#
loop_
_entity_poly.entity_id
_entity_poly.type
_entity_poly.pdbx_seq_one_letter_code
_entity_poly.pdbx_strand_id
1 'polypeptide(L)'
;MGETKTLLRIGALALMWGSSFFWIKLGLDMFSPVQLVLARLVLGAAMLLVLCRLQGARLPRGRRMWGHLAVAAFFHNALPFLLFAIGETTVDSGITGVLNSTTPLWVLLAAPLMGTSSRMAGARLAGLVIGLAGILLIFAPWQASGLLSWGALACLAAAASYGFAFVYEGKYLSSTELSPYSISAGQMLLASGMLVLALPAGGFAPVHVSPVPLLAVLVLGIGSTGIAFALNYQLLASEGAVAASVVGYLLPVVSVLLGAVFLGEQLNLRVIAGMLVVLGGVALTRLPKPERGVTAEPGDQADGLGDDTTGRTPRPLAPLAD
;
A
#
# COMPACT_ATOMS: atom_id res chain seq x y z
N MET A 1 -21.18 -17.81 -0.84
CA MET A 1 -20.26 -17.87 0.32
C MET A 1 -18.89 -17.24 0.07
N GLY A 2 -18.37 -17.18 -1.16
CA GLY A 2 -17.12 -16.47 -1.47
C GLY A 2 -17.23 -14.96 -1.27
N GLU A 3 -18.24 -14.34 -1.88
CA GLU A 3 -18.45 -12.88 -1.91
C GLU A 3 -18.57 -12.21 -0.52
N THR A 4 -19.26 -12.86 0.41
CA THR A 4 -19.37 -12.35 1.79
C THR A 4 -18.04 -12.38 2.53
N LYS A 5 -17.22 -13.43 2.32
CA LYS A 5 -15.90 -13.55 2.98
C LYS A 5 -14.92 -12.51 2.45
N THR A 6 -14.97 -12.23 1.15
CA THR A 6 -14.24 -11.13 0.51
C THR A 6 -14.60 -9.78 1.11
N LEU A 7 -15.89 -9.45 1.19
CA LEU A 7 -16.35 -8.17 1.74
C LEU A 7 -15.94 -8.01 3.21
N LEU A 8 -16.04 -9.09 3.99
CA LEU A 8 -15.58 -9.10 5.38
C LEU A 8 -14.07 -8.87 5.49
N ARG A 9 -13.25 -9.49 4.62
CA ARG A 9 -11.79 -9.27 4.60
C ARG A 9 -11.42 -7.85 4.20
N ILE A 10 -12.06 -7.32 3.17
CA ILE A 10 -11.86 -5.93 2.72
C ILE A 10 -12.25 -4.97 3.84
N GLY A 11 -13.42 -5.16 4.44
CA GLY A 11 -13.91 -4.33 5.55
C GLY A 11 -12.98 -4.38 6.76
N ALA A 12 -12.55 -5.58 7.17
CA ALA A 12 -11.60 -5.75 8.27
C ALA A 12 -10.27 -5.05 7.98
N LEU A 13 -9.69 -5.24 6.79
CA LEU A 13 -8.45 -4.57 6.40
C LEU A 13 -8.58 -3.06 6.35
N ALA A 14 -9.69 -2.55 5.78
CA ALA A 14 -9.98 -1.12 5.73
C ALA A 14 -10.09 -0.53 7.14
N LEU A 15 -10.75 -1.23 8.07
CA LEU A 15 -10.83 -0.81 9.46
C LEU A 15 -9.47 -0.85 10.14
N MET A 16 -8.68 -1.91 9.97
CA MET A 16 -7.38 -2.07 10.62
C MET A 16 -6.36 -1.04 10.13
N TRP A 17 -6.26 -0.83 8.83
CA TRP A 17 -5.33 0.16 8.27
C TRP A 17 -5.86 1.58 8.39
N GLY A 18 -7.14 1.82 8.13
CA GLY A 18 -7.76 3.15 8.25
C GLY A 18 -7.78 3.67 9.68
N SER A 19 -7.93 2.80 10.68
CA SER A 19 -7.82 3.20 12.10
C SER A 19 -6.39 3.43 12.59
N SER A 20 -5.37 3.13 11.78
CA SER A 20 -3.98 3.25 12.24
C SER A 20 -3.65 4.68 12.70
N PHE A 21 -4.11 5.70 11.98
CA PHE A 21 -3.86 7.09 12.34
C PHE A 21 -4.58 7.48 13.65
N PHE A 22 -5.80 6.99 13.86
CA PHE A 22 -6.50 7.15 15.14
C PHE A 22 -5.68 6.54 16.31
N TRP A 23 -5.16 5.32 16.14
CA TRP A 23 -4.35 4.68 17.17
C TRP A 23 -2.97 5.33 17.34
N ILE A 24 -2.38 5.89 16.29
CA ILE A 24 -1.12 6.63 16.40
C ILE A 24 -1.34 7.83 17.32
N LYS A 25 -2.40 8.62 17.09
CA LYS A 25 -2.76 9.77 17.92
C LYS A 25 -2.89 9.40 19.40
N LEU A 26 -3.63 8.34 19.72
CA LEU A 26 -3.76 7.85 21.10
C LEU A 26 -2.44 7.31 21.68
N GLY A 27 -1.60 6.70 20.85
CA GLY A 27 -0.29 6.19 21.28
C GLY A 27 0.68 7.31 21.66
N LEU A 28 0.59 8.46 20.97
CA LEU A 28 1.46 9.62 21.19
C LEU A 28 1.24 10.32 22.55
N ASP A 29 0.13 10.03 23.25
CA ASP A 29 -0.11 10.53 24.61
C ASP A 29 0.87 9.94 25.65
N MET A 30 1.49 8.80 25.34
CA MET A 30 2.42 8.09 26.22
C MET A 30 3.81 7.91 25.62
N PHE A 31 3.88 7.71 24.30
CA PHE A 31 5.12 7.38 23.61
C PHE A 31 5.61 8.55 22.76
N SER A 32 6.92 8.75 22.71
CA SER A 32 7.49 9.57 21.65
C SER A 32 7.29 8.90 20.28
N PRO A 33 7.33 9.65 19.16
CA PRO A 33 7.16 9.07 17.83
C PRO A 33 8.09 7.89 17.54
N VAL A 34 9.35 7.97 18.00
CA VAL A 34 10.34 6.89 17.84
C VAL A 34 9.96 5.67 18.68
N GLN A 35 9.54 5.86 19.94
CA GLN A 35 9.13 4.77 20.83
C GLN A 35 7.88 4.05 20.29
N LEU A 36 6.88 4.81 19.86
CA LEU A 36 5.62 4.29 19.33
C LEU A 36 5.88 3.41 18.10
N VAL A 37 6.67 3.92 17.15
CA VAL A 37 6.97 3.23 15.90
C VAL A 37 7.87 2.02 16.15
N LEU A 38 8.87 2.13 17.03
CA LEU A 38 9.69 0.99 17.41
C LEU A 38 8.84 -0.13 18.01
N ALA A 39 7.98 0.19 18.98
CA ALA A 39 7.10 -0.80 19.61
C ALA A 39 6.14 -1.44 18.61
N ARG A 40 5.51 -0.64 17.72
CA ARG A 40 4.67 -1.13 16.62
C ARG A 40 5.44 -2.11 15.72
N LEU A 41 6.65 -1.75 15.30
CA LEU A 41 7.47 -2.56 14.40
C LEU A 41 7.94 -3.86 15.06
N VAL A 42 8.36 -3.82 16.32
CA VAL A 42 8.79 -5.00 17.08
C VAL A 42 7.62 -5.97 17.29
N LEU A 43 6.45 -5.47 17.69
CA LEU A 43 5.24 -6.28 17.85
C LEU A 43 4.78 -6.89 16.51
N GLY A 44 4.80 -6.10 15.44
CA GLY A 44 4.48 -6.57 14.09
C GLY A 44 5.48 -7.61 13.58
N ALA A 45 6.78 -7.41 13.81
CA ALA A 45 7.83 -8.37 13.49
C ALA A 45 7.62 -9.68 14.24
N ALA A 46 7.37 -9.63 15.55
CA ALA A 46 7.11 -10.81 16.37
C ALA A 46 5.91 -11.60 15.85
N MET A 47 4.80 -10.93 15.55
CA MET A 47 3.60 -11.57 15.02
C MET A 47 3.86 -12.21 13.64
N LEU A 48 4.51 -11.49 12.72
CA LEU A 48 4.84 -12.01 11.39
C LEU A 48 5.85 -13.16 11.44
N LEU A 49 6.77 -13.17 12.41
CA LEU A 49 7.70 -14.28 12.63
C LEU A 49 6.99 -15.52 13.17
N VAL A 50 6.03 -15.35 14.07
CA VAL A 50 5.16 -16.45 14.53
C VAL A 50 4.40 -17.01 13.33
N LEU A 51 3.75 -16.16 12.52
CA LEU A 51 3.04 -16.59 11.32
C LEU A 51 3.95 -17.25 10.29
N CYS A 52 5.16 -16.74 10.06
CA CYS A 52 6.16 -17.37 9.21
C CYS A 52 6.44 -18.80 9.67
N ARG A 53 6.68 -19.00 10.97
CA ARG A 53 6.96 -20.33 11.51
C ARG A 53 5.77 -21.27 11.40
N LEU A 54 4.56 -20.79 11.69
CA LEU A 54 3.34 -21.60 11.57
C LEU A 54 3.06 -22.02 10.13
N GLN A 55 3.43 -21.20 9.15
CA GLN A 55 3.28 -21.50 7.72
C GLN A 55 4.47 -22.29 7.14
N GLY A 56 5.45 -22.68 7.95
CA GLY A 56 6.68 -23.35 7.49
C GLY A 56 7.56 -22.48 6.59
N ALA A 57 7.28 -21.17 6.52
CA ALA A 57 8.03 -20.22 5.71
C ALA A 57 9.39 -19.92 6.34
N ARG A 58 10.42 -19.81 5.50
CA ARG A 58 11.79 -19.54 5.94
C ARG A 58 12.13 -18.08 5.68
N LEU A 59 12.93 -17.49 6.59
CA LEU A 59 13.44 -16.14 6.36
C LEU A 59 14.36 -16.09 5.14
N PRO A 60 14.44 -14.93 4.47
CA PRO A 60 15.27 -14.74 3.28
C PRO A 60 16.75 -15.02 3.58
N ARG A 61 17.46 -15.61 2.62
CA ARG A 61 18.91 -15.87 2.71
C ARG A 61 19.68 -15.02 1.70
N GLY A 62 20.95 -14.74 2.00
CA GLY A 62 21.88 -14.09 1.10
C GLY A 62 21.95 -12.57 1.27
N ARG A 63 23.17 -12.04 1.28
CA ARG A 63 23.46 -10.62 1.58
C ARG A 63 22.75 -9.65 0.63
N ARG A 64 22.65 -10.01 -0.66
CA ARG A 64 21.97 -9.19 -1.67
C ARG A 64 20.47 -9.01 -1.36
N MET A 65 19.80 -10.09 -0.96
CA MET A 65 18.39 -10.04 -0.60
C MET A 65 18.17 -9.18 0.65
N TRP A 66 19.01 -9.35 1.68
CA TRP A 66 18.98 -8.49 2.86
C TRP A 66 19.27 -7.02 2.54
N GLY A 67 20.09 -6.73 1.54
CA GLY A 67 20.28 -5.37 1.03
C GLY A 67 19.01 -4.77 0.41
N HIS A 68 18.30 -5.53 -0.44
CA HIS A 68 17.03 -5.09 -1.01
C HIS A 68 15.94 -4.94 0.07
N LEU A 69 15.88 -5.87 1.03
CA LEU A 69 14.97 -5.78 2.17
C LEU A 69 15.30 -4.60 3.07
N ALA A 70 16.56 -4.20 3.22
CA ALA A 70 16.93 -3.02 4.00
C ALA A 70 16.41 -1.74 3.34
N VAL A 71 16.57 -1.60 2.02
CA VAL A 71 16.01 -0.45 1.28
C VAL A 71 14.48 -0.44 1.41
N ALA A 72 13.83 -1.58 1.17
CA ALA A 72 12.39 -1.69 1.29
C ALA A 72 11.91 -1.45 2.73
N ALA A 73 12.61 -1.96 3.75
CA ALA A 73 12.32 -1.73 5.16
C ALA A 73 12.38 -0.24 5.53
N PHE A 74 13.37 0.47 5.00
CA PHE A 74 13.53 1.89 5.24
C PHE A 74 12.38 2.70 4.66
N PHE A 75 12.10 2.55 3.36
CA PHE A 75 11.10 3.36 2.65
C PHE A 75 9.65 2.90 2.86
N HIS A 76 9.42 1.62 3.17
CA HIS A 76 8.07 1.10 3.43
C HIS A 76 7.70 1.17 4.90
N ASN A 77 8.64 1.05 5.85
CA ASN A 77 8.27 0.86 7.26
C ASN A 77 8.90 1.94 8.15
N ALA A 78 10.23 1.96 8.26
CA ALA A 78 10.91 2.82 9.22
C ALA A 78 10.63 4.31 9.00
N LEU A 79 10.91 4.81 7.80
CA LEU A 79 10.76 6.22 7.45
C LEU A 79 9.30 6.67 7.44
N PRO A 80 8.36 6.03 6.69
CA PRO A 80 6.99 6.54 6.64
C PRO A 80 6.28 6.43 7.99
N PHE A 81 6.47 5.36 8.77
CA PHE A 81 5.78 5.25 10.07
C PHE A 81 6.27 6.32 11.04
N LEU A 82 7.57 6.60 11.06
CA LEU A 82 8.14 7.67 11.86
C LEU A 82 7.62 9.04 11.42
N LEU A 83 7.58 9.31 10.11
CA LEU A 83 7.06 10.57 9.57
C LEU A 83 5.57 10.77 9.85
N PHE A 84 4.74 9.73 9.81
CA PHE A 84 3.34 9.81 10.23
C PHE A 84 3.22 10.08 11.73
N ALA A 85 3.98 9.37 12.57
CA ALA A 85 3.96 9.59 14.01
C ALA A 85 4.42 11.01 14.39
N ILE A 86 5.45 11.54 13.71
CA ILE A 86 5.86 12.95 13.84
C ILE A 86 4.77 13.88 13.31
N GLY A 87 4.19 13.57 12.15
CA GLY A 87 3.14 14.36 11.52
C GLY A 87 1.94 14.57 12.44
N GLU A 88 1.49 13.49 13.06
CA GLU A 88 0.34 13.49 13.97
C GLU A 88 0.57 14.23 15.29
N THR A 89 1.80 14.63 15.63
CA THR A 89 2.01 15.57 16.75
C THR A 89 1.42 16.94 16.49
N THR A 90 1.22 17.31 15.22
CA THR A 90 0.71 18.63 14.81
C THR A 90 -0.46 18.57 13.84
N VAL A 91 -0.78 17.40 13.30
CA VAL A 91 -1.85 17.18 12.31
C VAL A 91 -2.87 16.19 12.86
N ASP A 92 -4.13 16.42 12.53
CA ASP A 92 -5.25 15.55 12.88
C ASP A 92 -5.18 14.21 12.13
N SER A 93 -5.59 13.14 12.78
CA SER A 93 -5.54 11.78 12.25
C SER A 93 -6.35 11.63 10.95
N GLY A 94 -7.51 12.30 10.87
CA GLY A 94 -8.32 12.35 9.65
C GLY A 94 -7.57 12.95 8.47
N ILE A 95 -6.88 14.09 8.68
CA ILE A 95 -6.08 14.74 7.64
C ILE A 95 -4.91 13.84 7.23
N THR A 96 -4.21 13.24 8.19
CA THR A 96 -3.11 12.30 7.94
C THR A 96 -3.55 11.14 7.03
N GLY A 97 -4.72 10.55 7.29
CA GLY A 97 -5.27 9.48 6.44
C GLY A 97 -5.59 9.93 5.01
N VAL A 98 -6.06 11.16 4.82
CA VAL A 98 -6.29 11.72 3.49
C VAL A 98 -4.97 11.97 2.76
N LEU A 99 -3.95 12.50 3.45
CA LEU A 99 -2.61 12.69 2.88
C LEU A 99 -1.96 11.36 2.48
N ASN A 100 -2.14 10.31 3.27
CA ASN A 100 -1.67 8.98 2.90
C ASN A 100 -2.37 8.43 1.64
N SER A 101 -3.61 8.84 1.38
CA SER A 101 -4.35 8.39 0.19
C SER A 101 -3.77 8.90 -1.13
N THR A 102 -2.78 9.80 -1.07
CA THR A 102 -2.06 10.31 -2.24
C THR A 102 -0.93 9.38 -2.68
N THR A 103 -0.61 8.32 -1.94
CA THR A 103 0.44 7.34 -2.30
C THR A 103 0.38 6.85 -3.76
N PRO A 104 -0.78 6.54 -4.36
CA PRO A 104 -0.84 6.14 -5.76
C PRO A 104 -0.28 7.19 -6.74
N LEU A 105 -0.39 8.48 -6.42
CA LEU A 105 0.21 9.56 -7.20
C LEU A 105 1.73 9.46 -7.21
N TRP A 106 2.31 9.21 -6.03
CA TRP A 106 3.75 9.04 -5.86
C TRP A 106 4.28 7.78 -6.54
N VAL A 107 3.51 6.69 -6.57
CA VAL A 107 3.84 5.48 -7.36
C VAL A 107 3.94 5.82 -8.85
N LEU A 108 3.00 6.60 -9.40
CA LEU A 108 3.03 7.00 -10.81
C LEU A 108 4.25 7.87 -11.13
N LEU A 109 4.69 8.70 -10.20
CA LEU A 109 5.89 9.53 -10.35
C LEU A 109 7.18 8.72 -10.21
N ALA A 110 7.24 7.77 -9.27
CA ALA A 110 8.42 6.94 -9.03
C ALA A 110 8.65 5.88 -10.12
N ALA A 111 7.58 5.33 -10.69
CA ALA A 111 7.64 4.28 -11.70
C ALA A 111 8.53 4.59 -12.93
N PRO A 112 8.45 5.77 -13.58
CA PRO A 112 9.34 6.11 -14.69
C PRO A 112 10.78 6.38 -14.24
N LEU A 113 10.98 7.01 -13.08
CA LEU A 113 12.31 7.30 -12.53
C LEU A 113 13.11 6.02 -12.25
N MET A 114 12.42 4.91 -11.94
CA MET A 114 13.03 3.62 -11.67
C MET A 114 13.08 2.69 -12.90
N GLY A 115 12.74 3.21 -14.09
CA GLY A 115 12.78 2.45 -15.35
C GLY A 115 11.68 1.38 -15.47
N THR A 116 10.60 1.49 -14.70
CA THR A 116 9.46 0.57 -14.68
C THR A 116 8.23 1.13 -15.41
N SER A 117 8.43 2.03 -16.37
CA SER A 117 7.36 2.73 -17.06
C SER A 117 6.59 1.85 -18.04
N SER A 118 5.27 1.72 -17.84
CA SER A 118 4.33 1.41 -18.93
C SER A 118 3.83 2.73 -19.52
N ARG A 119 3.62 2.84 -20.85
CA ARG A 119 3.01 4.02 -21.50
C ARG A 119 1.83 4.56 -20.65
N MET A 120 1.99 5.76 -20.10
CA MET A 120 0.97 6.40 -19.28
C MET A 120 -0.24 6.74 -20.14
N ALA A 121 -1.39 6.15 -19.82
CA ALA A 121 -2.67 6.54 -20.43
C ALA A 121 -3.04 7.97 -19.96
N GLY A 122 -3.64 8.78 -20.85
CA GLY A 122 -4.05 10.15 -20.51
C GLY A 122 -4.94 10.25 -19.26
N ALA A 123 -5.78 9.23 -19.01
CA ALA A 123 -6.60 9.13 -17.79
C ALA A 123 -5.75 9.06 -16.50
N ARG A 124 -4.57 8.42 -16.53
CA ARG A 124 -3.65 8.37 -15.38
C ARG A 124 -3.03 9.73 -15.09
N LEU A 125 -2.71 10.50 -16.13
CA LEU A 125 -2.20 11.85 -15.98
C LEU A 125 -3.29 12.80 -15.47
N ALA A 126 -4.52 12.69 -15.98
CA ALA A 126 -5.66 13.45 -15.47
C ALA A 126 -5.94 13.14 -13.99
N GLY A 127 -5.93 11.86 -13.61
CA GLY A 127 -6.09 11.44 -12.21
C GLY A 127 -4.98 11.98 -11.31
N LEU A 128 -3.74 12.08 -11.84
CA LEU A 128 -2.61 12.68 -11.14
C LEU A 128 -2.86 14.16 -10.82
N VAL A 129 -3.27 14.93 -11.83
CA VAL A 129 -3.56 16.36 -11.69
C VAL A 129 -4.73 16.59 -10.74
N ILE A 130 -5.79 15.79 -10.83
CA ILE A 130 -6.96 15.88 -9.94
C ILE A 130 -6.56 15.53 -8.50
N GLY A 131 -5.77 14.47 -8.30
CA GLY A 131 -5.27 14.12 -6.97
C GLY A 131 -4.42 15.23 -6.35
N LEU A 132 -3.52 15.83 -7.12
CA LEU A 132 -2.74 17.00 -6.69
C LEU A 132 -3.62 18.22 -6.39
N ALA A 133 -4.68 18.46 -7.17
CA ALA A 133 -5.64 19.52 -6.90
C ALA A 133 -6.41 19.27 -5.59
N GLY A 134 -6.77 18.02 -5.29
CA GLY A 134 -7.39 17.64 -4.03
C GLY A 134 -6.48 17.91 -2.84
N ILE A 135 -5.18 17.59 -2.96
CA ILE A 135 -4.16 17.94 -1.97
C ILE A 135 -4.11 19.45 -1.77
N LEU A 136 -3.95 20.23 -2.84
CA LEU A 136 -3.92 21.70 -2.76
C LEU A 136 -5.18 22.27 -2.11
N LEU A 137 -6.35 21.67 -2.35
CA LEU A 137 -7.61 22.08 -1.72
C LEU A 137 -7.63 21.82 -0.22
N ILE A 138 -7.08 20.69 0.24
CA ILE A 138 -6.94 20.37 1.68
C ILE A 138 -5.99 21.36 2.35
N PHE A 139 -4.83 21.60 1.72
CA PHE A 139 -3.79 22.48 2.25
C PHE A 139 -4.15 23.96 2.17
N ALA A 140 -4.89 24.36 1.14
CA ALA A 140 -5.26 25.75 0.81
C ALA A 140 -4.14 26.77 1.12
N PRO A 141 -2.94 26.63 0.52
CA PRO A 141 -1.76 27.47 0.82
C PRO A 141 -1.98 28.97 0.57
N TRP A 142 -3.05 29.33 -0.14
CA TRP A 142 -3.49 30.71 -0.40
C TRP A 142 -4.24 31.36 0.77
N GLN A 143 -4.63 30.60 1.80
CA GLN A 143 -5.11 31.18 3.06
C GLN A 143 -3.93 31.29 4.02
N ALA A 144 -3.64 32.51 4.49
CA ALA A 144 -2.53 32.85 5.37
C ALA A 144 -2.67 32.31 6.81
N SER A 145 -3.22 31.10 6.98
CA SER A 145 -3.46 30.45 8.26
C SER A 145 -2.76 29.09 8.32
N GLY A 146 -1.53 29.08 8.83
CA GLY A 146 -0.92 28.01 9.66
C GLY A 146 -0.77 26.56 9.16
N LEU A 147 -1.35 26.16 8.02
CA LEU A 147 -1.46 24.74 7.62
C LEU A 147 -0.34 24.22 6.71
N LEU A 148 0.65 25.05 6.35
CA LEU A 148 1.96 24.53 5.93
C LEU A 148 2.74 24.04 7.16
N SER A 149 2.11 23.20 7.98
CA SER A 149 2.73 22.66 9.18
C SER A 149 3.77 21.62 8.77
N TRP A 150 4.89 21.60 9.48
CA TRP A 150 5.92 20.60 9.29
C TRP A 150 5.37 19.16 9.36
N GLY A 151 4.32 18.93 10.14
CA GLY A 151 3.68 17.62 10.23
C GLY A 151 2.93 17.20 8.96
N ALA A 152 2.29 18.12 8.26
CA ALA A 152 1.58 17.80 7.03
C ALA A 152 2.56 17.52 5.88
N LEU A 153 3.69 18.25 5.85
CA LEU A 153 4.83 17.94 4.96
C LEU A 153 5.44 16.57 5.30
N ALA A 154 5.58 16.23 6.58
CA ALA A 154 6.04 14.91 7.01
C ALA A 154 5.09 13.80 6.52
N CYS A 155 3.78 13.99 6.62
CA CYS A 155 2.78 13.02 6.12
C CYS A 155 2.84 12.85 4.60
N LEU A 156 3.01 13.95 3.84
CA LEU A 156 3.22 13.86 2.39
C LEU A 156 4.52 13.15 2.03
N ALA A 157 5.62 13.43 2.74
CA ALA A 157 6.88 12.75 2.57
C ALA A 157 6.77 11.25 2.89
N ALA A 158 5.97 10.88 3.90
CA ALA A 158 5.66 9.49 4.22
C ALA A 158 4.89 8.81 3.07
N ALA A 159 3.87 9.47 2.52
CA ALA A 159 3.11 8.97 1.38
C ALA A 159 4.01 8.81 0.12
N ALA A 160 4.96 9.72 -0.09
CA ALA A 160 5.95 9.64 -1.15
C ALA A 160 6.92 8.47 -0.96
N SER A 161 7.35 8.24 0.29
CA SER A 161 8.19 7.11 0.70
C SER A 161 7.54 5.78 0.35
N TYR A 162 6.24 5.60 0.66
CA TYR A 162 5.48 4.44 0.22
C TYR A 162 5.41 4.31 -1.30
N GLY A 163 5.23 5.42 -2.01
CA GLY A 163 5.19 5.42 -3.47
C GLY A 163 6.47 4.84 -4.09
N PHE A 164 7.62 5.28 -3.58
CA PHE A 164 8.92 4.71 -3.94
C PHE A 164 9.02 3.23 -3.55
N ALA A 165 8.65 2.88 -2.30
CA ALA A 165 8.73 1.53 -1.79
C ALA A 165 7.93 0.54 -2.65
N PHE A 166 6.70 0.87 -3.03
CA PHE A 166 5.86 -0.01 -3.86
C PHE A 166 6.49 -0.28 -5.24
N VAL A 167 7.08 0.74 -5.87
CA VAL A 167 7.79 0.55 -7.15
C VAL A 167 9.05 -0.30 -6.96
N TYR A 168 9.81 -0.02 -5.88
CA TYR A 168 11.02 -0.75 -5.55
C TYR A 168 10.75 -2.25 -5.30
N GLU A 169 9.79 -2.55 -4.43
CA GLU A 169 9.36 -3.91 -4.10
C GLU A 169 8.80 -4.63 -5.31
N GLY A 170 7.99 -3.92 -6.11
CA GLY A 170 7.48 -4.41 -7.39
C GLY A 170 8.59 -4.80 -8.37
N LYS A 171 9.75 -4.13 -8.33
CA LYS A 171 10.88 -4.42 -9.23
C LYS A 171 11.83 -5.49 -8.70
N TYR A 172 12.10 -5.49 -7.39
CA TYR A 172 13.20 -6.28 -6.81
C TYR A 172 12.75 -7.41 -5.88
N LEU A 173 11.53 -7.37 -5.34
CA LEU A 173 11.03 -8.36 -4.37
C LEU A 173 9.85 -9.18 -4.88
N SER A 174 9.05 -8.64 -5.81
CA SER A 174 7.85 -9.29 -6.34
C SER A 174 8.12 -10.58 -7.13
N SER A 175 9.29 -10.70 -7.76
CA SER A 175 9.71 -11.84 -8.58
C SER A 175 10.41 -12.94 -7.77
N THR A 176 10.46 -12.81 -6.45
CA THR A 176 11.11 -13.78 -5.59
C THR A 176 10.15 -14.92 -5.22
N GLU A 177 10.65 -16.14 -5.09
CA GLU A 177 9.87 -17.31 -4.63
C GLU A 177 9.59 -17.27 -3.11
N LEU A 178 9.93 -16.17 -2.45
CA LEU A 178 9.76 -16.02 -1.01
C LEU A 178 8.30 -15.75 -0.68
N SER A 179 7.84 -16.37 0.40
CA SER A 179 6.52 -16.05 0.95
C SER A 179 6.47 -14.57 1.35
N PRO A 180 5.36 -13.85 1.07
CA PRO A 180 5.19 -12.48 1.54
C PRO A 180 5.30 -12.33 3.05
N TYR A 181 4.94 -13.36 3.82
CA TYR A 181 5.21 -13.41 5.27
C TYR A 181 6.70 -13.24 5.57
N SER A 182 7.57 -13.95 4.84
CA SER A 182 9.02 -13.90 5.02
C SER A 182 9.61 -12.54 4.65
N ILE A 183 9.10 -11.95 3.55
CA ILE A 183 9.52 -10.62 3.09
C ILE A 183 9.13 -9.58 4.13
N SER A 184 7.86 -9.51 4.51
CA SER A 184 7.36 -8.54 5.49
C SER A 184 8.01 -8.72 6.87
N ALA A 185 8.21 -9.96 7.34
CA ALA A 185 8.91 -10.22 8.60
C ALA A 185 10.36 -9.71 8.56
N GLY A 186 11.08 -9.97 7.46
CA GLY A 186 12.45 -9.47 7.25
C GLY A 186 12.51 -7.94 7.21
N GLN A 187 11.57 -7.30 6.52
CA GLN A 187 11.47 -5.84 6.48
C GLN A 187 11.21 -5.25 7.87
N MET A 188 10.27 -5.82 8.63
CA MET A 188 9.91 -5.33 9.97
C MET A 188 11.04 -5.52 10.97
N LEU A 189 11.79 -6.61 10.88
CA LEU A 189 13.02 -6.81 11.66
C LEU A 189 14.08 -5.75 11.36
N LEU A 190 14.36 -5.50 10.08
CA LEU A 190 15.34 -4.48 9.68
C LEU A 190 14.89 -3.08 10.09
N ALA A 191 13.61 -2.75 9.87
CA ALA A 191 13.05 -1.46 10.27
C ALA A 191 13.11 -1.27 11.79
N SER A 192 12.82 -2.32 12.57
CA SER A 192 12.99 -2.29 14.03
C SER A 192 14.44 -1.99 14.41
N GLY A 193 15.41 -2.68 13.79
CA GLY A 193 16.83 -2.44 14.02
C GLY A 193 17.27 -1.02 13.67
N MET A 194 16.78 -0.46 12.55
CA MET A 194 17.02 0.93 12.16
C MET A 194 16.45 1.93 13.18
N LEU A 195 15.25 1.67 13.71
CA LEU A 195 14.63 2.52 14.73
C LEU A 195 15.32 2.43 16.09
N VAL A 196 15.90 1.28 16.44
CA VAL A 196 16.78 1.17 17.63
C VAL A 196 17.97 2.13 17.50
N LEU A 197 18.58 2.25 16.32
CA LEU A 197 19.66 3.21 16.08
C LEU A 197 19.18 4.67 16.15
N ALA A 198 17.89 4.92 15.92
CA ALA A 198 17.27 6.23 16.02
C ALA A 198 16.78 6.59 17.45
N LEU A 199 16.86 5.67 18.43
CA LEU A 199 16.47 5.94 19.82
C LEU A 199 17.11 7.18 20.45
N PRO A 200 18.39 7.52 20.19
CA PRO A 200 18.97 8.75 20.72
C PRO A 200 18.28 10.04 20.26
N ALA A 201 17.55 10.02 19.14
CA ALA A 201 16.86 11.17 18.57
C ALA A 201 15.49 11.48 19.22
N GLY A 202 15.25 11.03 20.46
CA GLY A 202 14.00 11.29 21.20
C GLY A 202 13.29 10.05 21.74
N GLY A 203 13.94 8.88 21.71
CA GLY A 203 13.42 7.61 22.21
C GLY A 203 13.67 7.33 23.70
N PHE A 204 14.40 8.20 24.41
CA PHE A 204 14.71 8.05 25.84
C PHE A 204 13.79 8.86 26.76
N ALA A 205 12.71 9.42 26.23
CA ALA A 205 11.72 10.12 27.05
C ALA A 205 11.08 9.17 28.08
N PRO A 206 10.85 9.62 29.33
CA PRO A 206 10.16 8.81 30.33
C PRO A 206 8.76 8.43 29.87
N VAL A 207 8.42 7.16 30.00
CA VAL A 207 7.12 6.62 29.60
C VAL A 207 6.25 6.45 30.84
N HIS A 208 5.11 7.14 30.88
CA HIS A 208 4.12 7.01 31.94
C HIS A 208 3.03 6.06 31.49
N VAL A 209 2.94 4.90 32.13
CA VAL A 209 2.05 3.83 31.68
C VAL A 209 0.59 4.25 31.82
N SER A 210 -0.12 4.27 30.69
CA SER A 210 -1.55 4.47 30.60
C SER A 210 -2.19 3.34 29.78
N PRO A 211 -3.38 2.82 30.17
CA PRO A 211 -4.02 1.70 29.48
C PRO A 211 -4.36 2.00 28.02
N VAL A 212 -4.80 3.23 27.70
CA VAL A 212 -5.29 3.58 26.35
C VAL A 212 -4.14 3.62 25.32
N PRO A 213 -3.02 4.33 25.56
CA PRO A 213 -1.88 4.31 24.63
C PRO A 213 -1.21 2.93 24.53
N LEU A 214 -1.22 2.15 25.62
CA LEU A 214 -0.74 0.77 25.59
C LEU A 214 -1.62 -0.12 24.69
N LEU A 215 -2.94 0.01 24.78
CA LEU A 215 -3.84 -0.68 23.85
C LEU A 215 -3.60 -0.22 22.41
N ALA A 216 -3.41 1.09 22.19
CA ALA A 216 -3.17 1.64 20.87
C ALA A 216 -1.94 1.04 20.20
N VAL A 217 -0.81 0.92 20.92
CA VAL A 217 0.41 0.31 20.36
C VAL A 217 0.27 -1.19 20.11
N LEU A 218 -0.50 -1.91 20.95
CA LEU A 218 -0.81 -3.32 20.73
C LEU A 218 -1.68 -3.52 19.48
N VAL A 219 -2.70 -2.68 19.30
CA VAL A 219 -3.56 -2.72 18.11
C VAL A 219 -2.75 -2.37 16.86
N LEU A 220 -1.89 -1.35 16.91
CA LEU A 220 -1.03 -0.96 15.80
C LEU A 220 -0.05 -2.07 15.40
N GLY A 221 0.64 -2.67 16.38
CA GLY A 221 1.67 -3.66 16.15
C GLY A 221 1.11 -5.02 15.76
N ILE A 222 0.20 -5.56 16.57
CA ILE A 222 -0.34 -6.92 16.38
C ILE A 222 -1.46 -6.91 15.34
N GLY A 223 -2.42 -6.00 15.50
CA GLY A 223 -3.57 -5.88 14.61
C GLY A 223 -3.16 -5.29 13.25
N SER A 224 -3.01 -3.97 13.18
CA SER A 224 -2.85 -3.21 11.94
C SER A 224 -1.57 -3.51 11.18
N THR A 225 -0.54 -4.05 11.84
CA THR A 225 0.69 -4.50 11.18
C THR A 225 0.62 -6.02 11.01
N GLY A 226 0.86 -6.82 12.06
CA GLY A 226 1.00 -8.28 11.92
C GLY A 226 -0.18 -9.01 11.24
N ILE A 227 -1.39 -8.89 11.79
CA ILE A 227 -2.59 -9.57 11.29
C ILE A 227 -3.05 -8.98 9.95
N ALA A 228 -3.02 -7.66 9.81
CA ALA A 228 -3.47 -7.01 8.57
C ALA A 228 -2.59 -7.40 7.38
N PHE A 229 -1.26 -7.46 7.54
CA PHE A 229 -0.38 -7.97 6.48
C PHE A 229 -0.74 -9.41 6.07
N ALA A 230 -1.08 -10.26 7.05
CA ALA A 230 -1.50 -11.63 6.78
C ALA A 230 -2.82 -11.72 6.01
N LEU A 231 -3.82 -10.91 6.40
CA LEU A 231 -5.10 -10.84 5.73
C LEU A 231 -4.98 -10.25 4.32
N ASN A 232 -4.13 -9.23 4.15
CA ASN A 232 -3.87 -8.63 2.84
C ASN A 232 -3.26 -9.65 1.88
N TYR A 233 -2.28 -10.43 2.35
CA TYR A 233 -1.71 -11.50 1.53
C TYR A 233 -2.74 -12.54 1.14
N GLN A 234 -3.58 -12.99 2.08
CA GLN A 234 -4.67 -13.92 1.77
C GLN A 234 -5.64 -13.35 0.75
N LEU A 235 -6.05 -12.09 0.90
CA LEU A 235 -6.95 -11.40 -0.04
C LEU A 235 -6.31 -11.30 -1.42
N LEU A 236 -5.04 -10.91 -1.50
CA LEU A 236 -4.30 -10.80 -2.75
C LEU A 236 -4.18 -12.17 -3.46
N ALA A 237 -3.90 -13.23 -2.70
CA ALA A 237 -3.75 -14.58 -3.23
C ALA A 237 -5.09 -15.20 -3.68
N SER A 238 -6.18 -14.98 -2.93
CA SER A 238 -7.47 -15.59 -3.25
C SER A 238 -8.31 -14.79 -4.25
N GLU A 239 -8.13 -13.48 -4.33
CA GLU A 239 -9.05 -12.59 -5.06
C GLU A 239 -8.36 -11.56 -5.96
N GLY A 240 -7.03 -11.50 -5.90
CA GLY A 240 -6.24 -10.67 -6.79
C GLY A 240 -6.13 -9.21 -6.37
N ALA A 241 -5.35 -8.48 -7.17
CA ALA A 241 -4.92 -7.12 -6.85
C ALA A 241 -6.06 -6.09 -6.88
N VAL A 242 -7.13 -6.34 -7.64
CA VAL A 242 -8.28 -5.42 -7.74
C VAL A 242 -9.02 -5.35 -6.40
N ALA A 243 -9.39 -6.48 -5.82
CA ALA A 243 -10.06 -6.55 -4.51
C ALA A 243 -9.19 -5.94 -3.40
N ALA A 244 -7.89 -6.25 -3.39
CA ALA A 244 -6.94 -5.67 -2.44
C ALA A 244 -6.81 -4.14 -2.59
N SER A 245 -6.95 -3.60 -3.80
CA SER A 245 -6.87 -2.15 -4.04
C SER A 245 -8.05 -1.36 -3.46
N VAL A 246 -9.23 -1.98 -3.34
CA VAL A 246 -10.44 -1.35 -2.74
C VAL A 246 -10.18 -0.91 -1.30
N VAL A 247 -9.41 -1.70 -0.55
CA VAL A 247 -9.02 -1.39 0.84
C VAL A 247 -8.42 0.02 0.90
N GLY A 248 -7.50 0.35 -0.01
CA GLY A 248 -6.83 1.65 -0.05
C GLY A 248 -7.75 2.86 -0.19
N TYR A 249 -8.92 2.69 -0.83
CA TYR A 249 -9.92 3.76 -0.98
C TYR A 249 -10.78 3.95 0.27
N LEU A 250 -10.92 2.90 1.09
CA LEU A 250 -11.69 2.95 2.34
C LEU A 250 -10.87 3.51 3.51
N LEU A 251 -9.53 3.44 3.44
CA LEU A 251 -8.62 3.98 4.46
C LEU A 251 -8.94 5.42 4.89
N PRO A 252 -9.01 6.41 3.99
CA PRO A 252 -9.28 7.80 4.39
C PRO A 252 -10.68 7.97 4.98
N VAL A 253 -11.68 7.25 4.47
CA VAL A 253 -13.04 7.30 4.99
C VAL A 253 -13.07 6.83 6.45
N VAL A 254 -12.45 5.68 6.72
CA VAL A 254 -12.35 5.14 8.09
C VAL A 254 -11.56 6.09 8.99
N SER A 255 -10.42 6.60 8.53
CA SER A 255 -9.56 7.51 9.31
C SER A 255 -10.31 8.78 9.72
N VAL A 256 -11.01 9.41 8.77
CA VAL A 256 -11.79 10.63 8.98
C VAL A 256 -12.97 10.39 9.93
N LEU A 257 -13.70 9.27 9.75
CA LEU A 257 -14.81 8.92 10.63
C LEU A 257 -14.36 8.69 12.07
N LEU A 258 -13.27 7.94 12.27
CA LEU A 258 -12.75 7.67 13.61
C LEU A 258 -12.21 8.93 14.27
N GLY A 259 -11.48 9.78 13.53
CA GLY A 259 -11.00 11.06 14.03
C GLY A 259 -12.15 11.98 14.45
N ALA A 260 -13.19 12.10 13.64
CA ALA A 260 -14.35 12.93 13.95
C ALA A 260 -15.17 12.42 15.15
N VAL A 261 -15.43 11.11 15.21
CA VAL A 261 -16.31 10.52 16.25
C VAL A 261 -15.61 10.39 17.59
N PHE A 262 -14.35 9.95 17.61
CA PHE A 262 -13.66 9.58 18.86
C PHE A 262 -12.64 10.60 19.33
N LEU A 263 -12.03 11.37 18.43
CA LEU A 263 -11.05 12.41 18.79
C LEU A 263 -11.65 13.83 18.77
N GLY A 264 -12.90 13.98 18.32
CA GLY A 264 -13.56 15.28 18.22
C GLY A 264 -12.94 16.20 17.15
N GLU A 265 -12.24 15.63 16.17
CA GLU A 265 -11.58 16.39 15.10
C GLU A 265 -12.64 17.11 14.24
N GLN A 266 -12.49 18.43 14.05
CA GLN A 266 -13.46 19.21 13.29
C GLN A 266 -13.32 18.95 11.79
N LEU A 267 -14.35 18.32 11.21
CA LEU A 267 -14.42 18.14 9.76
C LEU A 267 -14.87 19.42 9.08
N ASN A 268 -13.91 20.21 8.63
CA ASN A 268 -14.20 21.35 7.78
C ASN A 268 -14.70 20.84 6.41
N LEU A 269 -15.70 21.53 5.85
CA LEU A 269 -16.24 21.26 4.51
C LEU A 269 -15.15 21.18 3.43
N ARG A 270 -14.04 21.93 3.62
CA ARG A 270 -12.84 21.88 2.78
C ARG A 270 -12.12 20.53 2.81
N VAL A 271 -11.95 19.95 3.99
CA VAL A 271 -11.29 18.65 4.16
C VAL A 271 -12.13 17.56 3.48
N ILE A 272 -13.46 17.64 3.64
CA ILE A 272 -14.40 16.74 2.96
C ILE A 272 -14.31 16.90 1.43
N ALA A 273 -14.38 18.13 0.92
CA ALA A 273 -14.29 18.40 -0.52
C ALA A 273 -12.93 17.94 -1.09
N GLY A 274 -11.83 18.23 -0.39
CA GLY A 274 -10.49 17.79 -0.75
C GLY A 274 -10.35 16.27 -0.77
N MET A 275 -10.89 15.57 0.23
CA MET A 275 -10.93 14.12 0.27
C MET A 275 -11.68 13.53 -0.94
N LEU A 276 -12.85 14.08 -1.28
CA LEU A 276 -13.62 13.64 -2.45
C LEU A 276 -12.83 13.81 -3.75
N VAL A 277 -12.12 14.94 -3.89
CA VAL A 277 -11.27 15.20 -5.06
C VAL A 277 -10.07 14.24 -5.12
N VAL A 278 -9.38 14.00 -4.00
CA VAL A 278 -8.25 13.05 -3.94
C VAL A 278 -8.74 11.64 -4.29
N LEU A 279 -9.83 11.17 -3.68
CA LEU A 279 -10.41 9.86 -3.95
C LEU A 279 -10.83 9.71 -5.42
N GLY A 280 -11.49 10.73 -5.99
CA GLY A 280 -11.87 10.77 -7.40
C GLY A 280 -10.68 10.75 -8.34
N GLY A 281 -9.62 11.51 -8.04
CA GLY A 281 -8.37 11.53 -8.81
C GLY A 281 -7.70 10.16 -8.81
N VAL A 282 -7.57 9.54 -7.63
CA VAL A 282 -7.00 8.19 -7.49
C VAL A 282 -7.86 7.15 -8.22
N ALA A 283 -9.19 7.24 -8.18
CA ALA A 283 -10.07 6.36 -8.94
C ALA A 283 -9.83 6.47 -10.45
N LEU A 284 -9.67 7.69 -10.97
CA LEU A 284 -9.38 7.94 -12.39
C LEU A 284 -8.03 7.34 -12.82
N THR A 285 -7.03 7.31 -11.94
CA THR A 285 -5.74 6.65 -12.24
C THR A 285 -5.83 5.13 -12.40
N ARG A 286 -6.91 4.51 -11.94
CA ARG A 286 -7.11 3.06 -11.96
C ARG A 286 -8.10 2.58 -13.02
N LEU A 287 -8.73 3.48 -13.78
CA LEU A 287 -9.66 3.04 -14.83
C LEU A 287 -8.94 2.13 -15.86
N PRO A 288 -9.56 1.01 -16.25
CA PRO A 288 -9.03 0.12 -17.28
C PRO A 288 -8.78 0.89 -18.58
N LYS A 289 -7.70 0.55 -19.29
CA LYS A 289 -7.46 1.07 -20.63
C LYS A 289 -8.61 0.57 -21.53
N PRO A 290 -9.29 1.43 -22.31
CA PRO A 290 -10.17 0.94 -23.36
C PRO A 290 -9.30 0.08 -24.27
N GLU A 291 -9.63 -1.20 -24.39
CA GLU A 291 -9.04 -2.02 -25.45
C GLU A 291 -9.37 -1.30 -26.75
N ARG A 292 -8.33 -0.79 -27.43
CA ARG A 292 -8.50 -0.37 -28.82
C ARG A 292 -8.87 -1.64 -29.54
N GLY A 293 -10.15 -1.76 -29.88
CA GLY A 293 -10.66 -2.87 -30.68
C GLY A 293 -9.70 -3.08 -31.83
N VAL A 294 -9.16 -4.30 -31.90
CA VAL A 294 -8.60 -4.81 -33.13
C VAL A 294 -9.76 -4.75 -34.11
N THR A 295 -9.76 -3.73 -34.96
CA THR A 295 -10.57 -3.73 -36.17
C THR A 295 -10.15 -4.99 -36.91
N ALA A 296 -11.00 -6.01 -36.88
CA ALA A 296 -10.91 -7.12 -37.80
C ALA A 296 -10.92 -6.51 -39.20
N GLU A 297 -9.79 -6.60 -39.90
CA GLU A 297 -9.77 -6.37 -41.34
C GLU A 297 -10.77 -7.37 -41.96
N PRO A 298 -11.74 -6.91 -42.78
CA PRO A 298 -12.56 -7.82 -43.56
C PRO A 298 -11.66 -8.63 -44.47
N GLY A 299 -11.77 -9.95 -44.37
CA GLY A 299 -10.94 -10.91 -45.08
C GLY A 299 -10.90 -10.65 -46.59
N ASP A 300 -9.67 -10.60 -47.09
CA ASP A 300 -9.33 -10.85 -48.48
C ASP A 300 -9.62 -12.33 -48.78
N GLN A 301 -10.84 -12.61 -49.24
CA GLN A 301 -11.21 -13.87 -49.90
C GLN A 301 -11.84 -13.52 -51.24
N ALA A 302 -11.00 -13.29 -52.23
CA ALA A 302 -11.33 -13.51 -53.63
C ALA A 302 -10.08 -14.00 -54.37
N ASP A 303 -10.30 -15.04 -55.17
CA ASP A 303 -9.48 -15.56 -56.26
C ASP A 303 -8.28 -16.48 -55.94
N GLY A 304 -8.59 -17.77 -55.92
CA GLY A 304 -7.63 -18.86 -56.03
C GLY A 304 -8.29 -20.23 -56.21
N LEU A 305 -9.26 -20.36 -57.12
CA LEU A 305 -9.79 -21.66 -57.55
C LEU A 305 -8.71 -22.38 -58.38
N GLY A 306 -7.92 -23.20 -57.68
CA GLY A 306 -7.08 -24.23 -58.27
C GLY A 306 -7.90 -25.46 -58.60
N ASP A 307 -8.07 -25.69 -59.89
CA ASP A 307 -8.30 -26.98 -60.52
C ASP A 307 -7.16 -27.95 -60.14
N ASP A 308 -7.49 -29.15 -59.60
CA ASP A 308 -7.01 -30.41 -60.16
C ASP A 308 -7.66 -31.62 -59.46
N THR A 309 -8.41 -32.38 -60.25
CA THR A 309 -9.04 -33.65 -59.91
C THR A 309 -8.15 -34.81 -60.37
N THR A 310 -7.47 -35.51 -59.46
CA THR A 310 -7.07 -36.93 -59.59
C THR A 310 -6.81 -37.47 -58.18
N GLY A 311 -7.19 -38.65 -57.72
CA GLY A 311 -7.51 -39.91 -58.38
C GLY A 311 -6.64 -41.03 -57.78
N ARG A 312 -7.17 -41.73 -56.75
CA ARG A 312 -6.76 -43.07 -56.25
C ARG A 312 -5.35 -43.29 -55.67
N THR A 313 -5.29 -43.74 -54.41
CA THR A 313 -5.00 -45.16 -54.01
C THR A 313 -5.01 -45.35 -52.48
N PRO A 314 -5.42 -46.52 -51.93
CA PRO A 314 -5.43 -46.78 -50.49
C PRO A 314 -4.19 -47.55 -49.96
N ARG A 315 -3.82 -47.22 -48.70
CA ARG A 315 -2.99 -47.91 -47.65
C ARG A 315 -2.38 -49.30 -47.94
N PRO A 316 -1.23 -49.62 -47.29
CA PRO A 316 -1.32 -50.44 -46.06
C PRO A 316 -0.38 -50.05 -44.90
N LEU A 317 -0.85 -50.39 -43.69
CA LEU A 317 -0.15 -50.41 -42.40
C LEU A 317 0.79 -51.62 -42.30
N ALA A 318 1.93 -51.47 -41.59
CA ALA A 318 2.57 -52.43 -40.66
C ALA A 318 4.05 -52.02 -40.38
N PRO A 319 4.75 -52.58 -39.37
CA PRO A 319 4.38 -52.83 -37.98
C PRO A 319 5.46 -52.33 -36.96
N LEU A 320 5.13 -52.39 -35.67
CA LEU A 320 6.03 -52.21 -34.53
C LEU A 320 6.94 -53.44 -34.32
N ALA A 321 8.25 -53.20 -34.13
CA ALA A 321 9.29 -54.00 -33.44
C ALA A 321 10.57 -53.11 -33.46
N ASP A 322 11.36 -52.88 -32.42
CA ASP A 322 11.61 -53.55 -31.13
C ASP A 322 11.66 -52.54 -29.96
#